data_AF-A0A535V7B2-F1
#
_entry.id   AF-A0A535V7B2-F1
#
_cell.length_a   1.000
_cell.length_b   1.000
_cell.length_c   1.000
_cell.angle_alpha   90.00
_cell.angle_beta   90.00
_cell.angle_gamma   90.00
#
_symmetry.space_group_name_H-M   'P 1'
#
loop_
_entity.id
_entity.type
_entity.pdbx_description
1 polymer ?
#
loop_
_entity_poly.entity_id
_entity_poly.type
_entity_poly.pdbx_seq_one_letter_code
_entity_poly.pdbx_strand_id
1 'polypeptide(L)'
;MQFVLPLLIAIVLGVSALAFVLYPFYRRAPARSEQQRETAPFSLAGEEELSDGHNREQAGQGVLLSESEQAARSALHEIELDYQLGNISENDYRTQRERYLRRALVALKSRYDGEQALDDVIEAQLQKMKEHNDSVEK
;
A
#
# COMPACT_ATOMS: atom_id res chain seq x y z
N MET A 1 28.44 47.11 -21.81
CA MET A 1 27.63 46.93 -20.58
C MET A 1 26.22 46.36 -20.84
N GLN A 2 25.68 46.28 -22.07
CA GLN A 2 24.33 45.72 -22.30
C GLN A 2 24.24 44.17 -22.21
N PHE A 3 25.35 43.45 -22.38
CA PHE A 3 25.37 41.98 -22.35
C PHE A 3 25.55 41.35 -20.97
N VAL A 4 25.86 42.13 -19.93
CA VAL A 4 26.06 41.60 -18.56
C VAL A 4 24.74 41.21 -17.89
N LEU A 5 23.67 41.95 -18.14
CA LEU A 5 22.34 41.65 -17.61
C LEU A 5 21.79 40.29 -18.10
N PRO A 6 21.73 39.98 -19.42
CA PRO A 6 21.26 38.69 -19.88
C PRO A 6 22.21 37.54 -19.48
N LEU A 7 23.52 37.80 -19.37
CA LEU A 7 24.48 36.79 -18.90
C LEU A 7 24.22 36.40 -17.44
N LEU A 8 23.95 37.36 -16.56
CA LEU A 8 23.60 37.08 -15.16
C LEU A 8 22.31 36.28 -15.05
N ILE A 9 21.29 36.64 -15.84
CA ILE A 9 20.01 35.93 -15.85
C ILE A 9 20.20 34.48 -16.33
N ALA A 10 20.99 34.28 -17.39
CA ALA A 10 21.29 32.95 -17.90
C ALA A 10 22.02 32.07 -16.87
N ILE A 11 22.97 32.64 -16.12
CA ILE A 11 23.69 31.94 -15.07
C ILE A 11 22.74 31.55 -13.93
N VAL A 12 21.90 32.47 -13.45
CA VAL A 12 20.95 32.19 -12.38
C VAL A 12 19.95 31.10 -12.80
N LEU A 13 19.35 31.23 -13.98
CA LEU A 13 18.42 30.24 -14.51
C LEU A 13 19.09 28.88 -14.73
N GLY A 14 20.33 28.86 -15.24
CA GLY A 14 21.11 27.64 -15.44
C GLY A 14 21.37 26.91 -14.12
N VAL A 15 21.83 27.63 -13.09
CA VAL A 15 22.10 27.06 -11.76
C VAL A 15 20.80 26.60 -11.09
N SER A 16 19.72 27.38 -11.19
CA SER A 16 18.41 27.00 -10.64
C SER A 16 17.84 25.75 -11.31
N ALA A 17 17.94 25.64 -12.64
CA ALA A 17 17.53 24.46 -13.37
C ALA A 17 18.37 23.24 -12.99
N LEU A 18 19.69 23.41 -12.87
CA LEU A 18 20.60 22.36 -12.44
C LEU A 18 20.26 21.88 -11.03
N ALA A 19 20.01 22.81 -10.09
CA ALA A 19 19.61 22.49 -8.73
C ALA A 19 18.27 21.75 -8.71
N PHE A 20 17.29 22.17 -9.51
CA PHE A 20 15.99 21.49 -9.60
C PHE A 20 16.12 20.04 -10.10
N VAL A 21 17.00 19.79 -11.07
CA VAL A 21 17.26 18.45 -11.62
C VAL A 21 18.05 17.57 -10.66
N LEU A 22 19.05 18.12 -9.95
CA LEU A 22 19.85 17.36 -8.98
C LEU A 22 19.16 17.18 -7.62
N TYR A 23 18.21 18.04 -7.25
CA TYR A 23 17.46 17.98 -6.01
C TYR A 23 16.75 16.63 -5.74
N PRO A 24 16.01 16.03 -6.70
CA PRO A 24 15.41 14.71 -6.49
C PRO A 24 16.45 13.60 -6.29
N PHE A 25 17.68 13.77 -6.79
CA PHE A 25 18.74 12.79 -6.65
C PHE A 25 19.40 12.82 -5.27
N TYR A 26 19.57 14.02 -4.70
CA TYR A 26 20.14 14.19 -3.35
C TYR A 26 19.17 13.90 -2.21
N ARG A 27 17.85 13.92 -2.46
CA ARG A 27 16.85 13.54 -1.45
C ARG A 27 16.64 12.04 -1.28
N ARG A 28 17.26 11.19 -2.10
CA ARG A 28 17.35 9.75 -1.83
C ARG A 28 18.47 9.50 -0.80
N ALA A 29 18.14 9.63 0.48
CA ALA A 29 18.96 9.05 1.54
C ALA A 29 19.04 7.52 1.31
N PRO A 30 20.23 6.89 1.41
CA PRO A 30 20.35 5.47 1.20
C PRO A 30 19.57 4.73 2.29
N ALA A 31 18.58 3.93 1.88
CA ALA A 31 17.99 2.94 2.74
C ALA A 31 19.12 2.02 3.22
N ARG A 32 19.36 2.07 4.53
CA ARG A 32 20.38 1.31 5.23
C ARG A 32 20.15 -0.18 4.93
N SER A 33 21.14 -0.73 4.24
CA SER A 33 21.43 -2.13 3.99
C SER A 33 21.11 -3.08 5.15
N GLU A 34 20.45 -4.17 4.80
CA GLU A 34 20.76 -5.55 5.23
C GLU A 34 21.30 -5.75 6.66
N GLN A 35 20.44 -5.69 7.67
CA GLN A 35 20.71 -6.41 8.89
C GLN A 35 19.41 -6.98 9.45
N GLN A 36 19.43 -8.28 9.74
CA GLN A 36 18.43 -9.07 10.46
C GLN A 36 17.42 -9.90 9.65
N ARG A 37 17.96 -10.71 8.72
CA ARG A 37 17.59 -12.13 8.65
C ARG A 37 18.46 -12.90 9.65
N GLU A 38 17.93 -14.02 10.18
CA GLU A 38 18.47 -14.91 11.23
C GLU A 38 18.18 -14.39 12.66
N THR A 39 17.50 -15.08 13.59
CA THR A 39 17.21 -16.50 13.86
C THR A 39 15.99 -16.57 14.82
N ALA A 40 14.93 -17.31 14.48
CA ALA A 40 14.52 -18.59 15.08
C ALA A 40 13.34 -18.49 16.10
N PRO A 41 12.54 -19.57 16.25
CA PRO A 41 11.14 -19.56 16.68
C PRO A 41 10.96 -19.88 18.17
N PHE A 42 9.71 -19.81 18.64
CA PHE A 42 9.20 -20.41 19.89
C PHE A 42 9.35 -19.57 21.18
N SER A 43 8.22 -19.04 21.64
CA SER A 43 7.87 -18.98 23.06
C SER A 43 6.35 -18.99 23.19
N LEU A 44 5.82 -20.22 23.27
CA LEU A 44 4.58 -20.52 23.97
C LEU A 44 4.87 -20.42 25.47
N ALA A 45 4.24 -19.48 26.19
CA ALA A 45 3.82 -19.61 27.58
C ALA A 45 3.40 -18.23 28.11
N GLY A 46 2.10 -18.05 28.30
CA GLY A 46 1.49 -16.84 28.81
C GLY A 46 0.00 -16.81 28.56
N GLU A 47 -0.68 -17.90 28.91
CA GLU A 47 -2.11 -17.97 29.23
C GLU A 47 -2.45 -16.81 30.19
N GLU A 48 -3.45 -15.98 29.92
CA GLU A 48 -4.86 -16.07 30.38
C GLU A 48 -5.28 -14.58 30.51
N GLU A 49 -6.48 -14.06 30.31
CA GLU A 49 -7.79 -14.56 29.93
C GLU A 49 -8.68 -13.30 29.78
N LEU A 50 -9.82 -13.42 29.09
CA LEU A 50 -11.04 -12.62 29.25
C LEU A 50 -11.00 -11.13 28.83
N SER A 51 -11.42 -10.86 27.59
CA SER A 51 -12.77 -10.31 27.31
C SER A 51 -12.78 -9.55 25.97
N ASP A 52 -13.76 -9.88 25.13
CA ASP A 52 -14.22 -9.09 23.98
C ASP A 52 -13.39 -9.14 22.66
N GLY A 53 -13.11 -10.35 22.17
CA GLY A 53 -12.29 -10.59 20.97
C GLY A 53 -13.02 -10.54 19.61
N HIS A 54 -14.36 -10.48 19.56
CA HIS A 54 -15.07 -10.66 18.28
C HIS A 54 -15.07 -9.43 17.35
N ASN A 55 -14.72 -8.24 17.85
CA ASN A 55 -14.68 -7.01 17.03
C ASN A 55 -13.27 -6.60 16.56
N ARG A 56 -12.20 -7.16 17.13
CA ARG A 56 -10.82 -6.68 16.87
C ARG A 56 -10.15 -7.36 15.67
N GLU A 57 -10.56 -8.59 15.35
CA GLU A 57 -10.00 -9.37 14.24
C GLU A 57 -10.53 -8.91 12.87
N GLN A 58 -11.80 -8.48 12.80
CA GLN A 58 -12.41 -7.95 11.57
C GLN A 58 -11.86 -6.56 11.19
N ALA A 59 -11.67 -5.67 12.19
CA ALA A 59 -11.03 -4.38 11.98
C ALA A 59 -9.56 -4.51 11.55
N GLY A 60 -8.83 -5.48 12.13
CA GLY A 60 -7.45 -5.78 11.74
C GLY A 60 -7.32 -6.33 10.31
N GLN A 61 -8.24 -7.20 9.88
CA GLN A 61 -8.20 -7.79 8.54
C GLN A 61 -8.52 -6.77 7.43
N GLY A 62 -9.49 -5.88 7.64
CA GLY A 62 -9.78 -4.81 6.68
C GLY A 62 -8.60 -3.85 6.47
N VAL A 63 -7.89 -3.50 7.54
CA VAL A 63 -6.68 -2.66 7.46
C VAL A 63 -5.55 -3.39 6.72
N LEU A 64 -5.29 -4.67 7.03
CA LEU A 64 -4.25 -5.44 6.34
C LEU A 64 -4.54 -5.65 4.85
N LEU A 65 -5.80 -5.86 4.47
CA LEU A 65 -6.21 -5.97 3.07
C LEU A 65 -6.02 -4.63 2.33
N SER A 66 -6.39 -3.51 2.95
CA SER A 66 -6.19 -2.17 2.39
C SER A 66 -4.71 -1.82 2.22
N GLU A 67 -3.87 -2.14 3.21
CA GLU A 67 -2.42 -1.97 3.11
C GLU A 67 -1.83 -2.82 1.99
N SER A 68 -2.29 -4.07 1.84
CA SER A 68 -1.82 -4.96 0.78
C SER A 68 -2.19 -4.48 -0.63
N GLU A 69 -3.38 -3.88 -0.79
CA GLU A 69 -3.82 -3.26 -2.03
C GLU A 69 -2.97 -2.04 -2.36
N GLN A 70 -2.78 -1.16 -1.38
CA GLN A 70 -2.00 0.06 -1.52
C GLN A 70 -0.55 -0.25 -1.90
N ALA A 71 0.05 -1.26 -1.25
CA ALA A 71 1.41 -1.72 -1.54
C ALA A 71 1.55 -2.30 -2.96
N ALA A 72 0.54 -3.03 -3.45
CA ALA A 72 0.56 -3.56 -4.80
C ALA A 72 0.44 -2.45 -5.86
N ARG A 73 -0.38 -1.42 -5.60
CA ARG A 73 -0.52 -0.25 -6.47
C ARG A 73 0.76 0.59 -6.51
N SER A 74 1.38 0.84 -5.36
CA SER A 74 2.63 1.60 -5.30
C SER A 74 3.76 0.89 -6.03
N ALA A 75 3.87 -0.43 -5.88
CA ALA A 75 4.88 -1.23 -6.57
C ALA A 75 4.71 -1.17 -8.10
N LEU A 76 3.47 -1.26 -8.61
CA LEU A 76 3.22 -1.09 -10.05
C LEU A 76 3.66 0.28 -10.57
N HIS A 77 3.41 1.34 -9.79
CA HIS A 77 3.78 2.69 -10.16
C HIS A 77 5.31 2.90 -10.15
N GLU A 78 6.01 2.33 -9.17
CA GLU A 78 7.48 2.40 -9.08
C GLU A 78 8.16 1.72 -10.27
N ILE A 79 7.69 0.54 -10.66
CA ILE A 79 8.23 -0.22 -11.80
C ILE A 79 7.97 0.48 -13.14
N GLU A 80 6.79 1.08 -13.31
CA GLU A 80 6.49 1.90 -14.48
C GLU A 80 7.45 3.09 -14.58
N LEU A 81 7.73 3.74 -13.44
CA LEU A 81 8.63 4.88 -13.37
C LEU A 81 10.07 4.45 -13.68
N ASP A 82 10.52 3.30 -13.16
CA ASP A 82 11.84 2.74 -13.49
C ASP A 82 11.97 2.36 -14.97
N TYR A 83 10.91 1.86 -15.59
CA TYR A 83 10.88 1.58 -17.02
C TYR A 83 10.98 2.87 -17.85
N GLN A 84 10.21 3.90 -17.48
CA GLN A 84 10.24 5.20 -18.16
C GLN A 84 11.59 5.92 -18.03
N LEU A 85 12.29 5.72 -16.91
CA LEU A 85 13.65 6.21 -16.69
C LEU A 85 14.73 5.39 -17.41
N GLY A 86 14.37 4.24 -17.99
CA GLY A 86 15.31 3.32 -18.64
C GLY A 86 16.19 2.55 -17.65
N ASN A 87 15.79 2.45 -16.38
CA ASN A 87 16.52 1.70 -15.34
C ASN A 87 16.35 0.18 -15.50
N ILE A 88 15.23 -0.26 -16.08
CA ILE A 88 14.90 -1.68 -16.27
C ILE A 88 14.64 -1.98 -17.74
N SER A 89 14.95 -3.21 -18.16
CA SER A 89 14.68 -3.66 -19.52
C SER A 89 13.18 -3.91 -19.74
N GLU A 90 12.71 -3.87 -20.99
CA GLU A 90 11.32 -4.16 -21.33
C GLU A 90 10.90 -5.58 -20.88
N ASN A 91 11.81 -6.56 -20.96
CA ASN A 91 11.54 -7.93 -20.53
C ASN A 91 11.31 -8.01 -19.01
N ASP A 92 12.18 -7.33 -18.23
CA ASP A 92 12.08 -7.28 -16.77
C ASP A 92 10.84 -6.51 -16.32
N TYR A 93 10.51 -5.41 -17.01
CA TYR A 93 9.29 -4.65 -16.79
C TYR A 93 8.05 -5.55 -16.94
N ARG A 94 7.95 -6.32 -18.03
CA ARG A 94 6.79 -7.18 -18.28
C ARG A 94 6.63 -8.25 -17.20
N THR A 95 7.72 -8.92 -16.85
CA THR A 95 7.72 -9.95 -15.80
C THR A 95 7.30 -9.39 -14.45
N GLN A 96 7.89 -8.26 -14.03
CA GLN A 96 7.60 -7.65 -12.75
C GLN A 96 6.18 -7.09 -12.71
N ARG A 97 5.77 -6.34 -13.75
CA ARG A 97 4.42 -5.80 -13.88
C ARG A 97 3.36 -6.88 -13.78
N GLU A 98 3.53 -8.01 -14.46
CA GLU A 98 2.54 -9.10 -14.40
C GLU A 98 2.42 -9.70 -12.99
N ARG A 99 3.55 -9.85 -12.27
CA ARG A 99 3.55 -10.36 -10.90
C ARG A 99 2.82 -9.42 -9.94
N TYR A 100 3.10 -8.12 -9.99
CA TYR A 100 2.44 -7.14 -9.12
C TYR A 100 0.98 -6.91 -9.50
N LEU A 101 0.64 -6.99 -10.79
CA LEU A 101 -0.74 -6.92 -11.28
C LEU A 101 -1.56 -8.09 -10.73
N ARG A 102 -1.02 -9.32 -10.79
CA ARG A 102 -1.68 -10.49 -10.18
C ARG A 102 -1.92 -10.29 -8.69
N ARG A 103 -0.92 -9.78 -7.96
CA ARG A 103 -1.05 -9.52 -6.51
C ARG A 103 -2.11 -8.45 -6.22
N ALA A 104 -2.15 -7.38 -7.01
CA ALA A 104 -3.16 -6.32 -6.88
C ALA A 104 -4.58 -6.86 -7.13
N LEU A 105 -4.76 -7.68 -8.18
CA LEU A 105 -6.05 -8.30 -8.49
C LEU A 105 -6.51 -9.28 -7.41
N VAL A 106 -5.60 -10.04 -6.81
CA VAL A 106 -5.94 -10.93 -5.68
C VAL A 106 -6.36 -10.13 -4.46
N ALA A 107 -5.65 -9.04 -4.13
CA ALA A 107 -6.02 -8.17 -3.01
C ALA A 107 -7.40 -7.52 -3.23
N LEU A 108 -7.66 -7.02 -4.44
CA LEU A 108 -8.95 -6.46 -4.83
C LEU A 108 -10.09 -7.47 -4.72
N LYS A 109 -9.88 -8.70 -5.24
CA LYS A 109 -10.87 -9.76 -5.16
C LYS A 109 -11.15 -10.15 -3.70
N SER A 110 -10.10 -10.35 -2.91
CA SER A 110 -10.23 -10.71 -1.50
C SER A 110 -11.01 -9.67 -0.70
N ARG A 111 -10.85 -8.38 -1.03
CA ARG A 111 -11.63 -7.31 -0.41
C ARG A 111 -13.11 -7.39 -0.79
N TYR A 112 -13.40 -7.58 -2.08
CA TYR A 112 -14.78 -7.72 -2.55
C TYR A 112 -15.50 -8.92 -1.90
N ASP A 113 -14.83 -10.09 -1.88
CA ASP A 113 -15.37 -11.30 -1.26
C ASP A 113 -15.61 -11.09 0.26
N GLY A 114 -14.72 -10.34 0.92
CA GLY A 114 -14.86 -9.98 2.34
C GLY A 114 -16.00 -9.00 2.63
N GLU A 115 -16.19 -7.98 1.79
CA GLU A 115 -17.31 -7.03 1.89
C GLU A 115 -18.64 -7.77 1.73
N GLN A 116 -18.75 -8.66 0.74
CA GLN A 116 -19.98 -9.42 0.48
C GLN A 116 -20.35 -10.35 1.64
N ALA A 117 -19.37 -11.04 2.23
CA ALA A 117 -19.62 -11.87 3.41
C ALA A 117 -20.08 -11.05 4.62
N LEU A 118 -19.62 -9.80 4.74
CA LEU A 118 -20.07 -8.88 5.79
C LEU A 118 -21.53 -8.50 5.60
N ASP A 119 -21.92 -8.18 4.36
CA ASP A 119 -23.31 -7.84 4.01
C ASP A 119 -24.26 -9.00 4.32
N ASP A 120 -23.89 -10.24 3.97
CA ASP A 120 -24.67 -11.45 4.28
C ASP A 120 -24.89 -11.62 5.79
N VAL A 121 -23.85 -11.36 6.61
CA VAL A 121 -23.93 -11.44 8.08
C VAL A 121 -24.83 -10.34 8.64
N ILE A 122 -24.76 -9.12 8.10
CA ILE A 122 -25.62 -8.01 8.50
C ILE A 122 -27.07 -8.33 8.19
N GLU A 123 -27.36 -8.84 6.99
CA GLU A 123 -28.72 -9.21 6.58
C GLU A 123 -29.31 -10.29 7.50
N ALA A 124 -28.53 -11.33 7.82
CA ALA A 124 -28.95 -12.38 8.74
C ALA A 124 -29.25 -11.84 10.16
N GLN A 125 -28.43 -10.91 10.66
CA GLN A 125 -28.69 -10.27 11.96
C GLN A 125 -29.94 -9.39 11.94
N LEU A 126 -30.14 -8.61 10.89
CA LEU A 126 -31.33 -7.78 10.72
C LEU A 126 -32.60 -8.63 10.70
N GLN A 127 -32.57 -9.77 10.02
CA GLN A 127 -33.69 -10.70 10.00
C GLN A 127 -33.99 -11.27 11.38
N LYS A 128 -32.96 -11.69 12.12
CA LYS A 128 -33.12 -12.18 13.50
C LYS A 128 -33.72 -11.12 14.43
N MET A 129 -33.28 -9.86 14.30
CA MET A 129 -33.85 -8.74 15.07
C MET A 129 -35.31 -8.48 14.71
N LYS A 130 -35.67 -8.59 13.43
CA LYS A 130 -37.05 -8.44 12.96
C LYS A 130 -37.97 -9.54 13.51
N GLU A 131 -37.55 -10.80 13.43
CA GLU A 131 -38.31 -11.94 13.95
C GLU A 131 -38.52 -11.84 15.47
N HIS A 132 -37.51 -11.38 16.21
CA HIS A 132 -37.63 -11.11 17.64
C HIS A 132 -38.63 -9.97 17.93
N ASN A 133 -38.68 -8.93 17.11
CA ASN A 133 -39.62 -7.83 17.31
C ASN A 133 -41.07 -8.24 16.99
N ASP A 134 -41.28 -8.97 15.89
CA ASP A 134 -42.61 -9.47 15.47
C ASP A 134 -43.19 -10.50 16.47
N SER A 135 -42.35 -11.20 17.23
CA SER A 135 -42.76 -12.14 18.27
C SER A 135 -43.04 -11.48 19.62
N VAL A 136 -42.54 -10.26 19.85
CA VAL A 136 -42.84 -9.46 21.05
C VAL A 136 -44.15 -8.67 20.90
N GLU A 137 -44.59 -8.38 19.68
CA GLU A 137 -45.86 -7.68 19.41
C GLU A 137 -47.10 -8.60 19.32
N LYS A 138 -46.93 -9.92 19.36
CA LYS A 138 -48.02 -10.92 19.37
C LYS A 138 -48.36 -11.40 20.78
#